data_AF-A0A3S4PFY0-F1
#
_entry.id   AF-A0A3S4PFY0-F1
#
_cell.length_a   1.000
_cell.length_b   1.000
_cell.length_c   1.000
_cell.angle_alpha   90.00
_cell.angle_beta   90.00
_cell.angle_gamma   90.00
#
_symmetry.space_group_name_H-M   'P 1'
#
loop_
_entity.id
_entity.type
_entity.pdbx_description
1 polymer ?
#
loop_
_entity_poly.entity_id
_entity_poly.type
_entity_poly.pdbx_seq_one_letter_code
_entity_poly.pdbx_strand_id
1 'polypeptide(L)'
;MSHTQPSRANDQTLTWLAAGILVTILCGIGAVWLGTSEANRLAKVVEVSAAMLAASGVILSTYLSVKQSKEMLRRLEEERLRADAIRDQQKSLDRQEETFRLIEKWDDPHFLEARKFSRQLGKELANLTPQALVARVNDDTALRSSVGLMLNYFDFIRLSIKHDRVDVNLIKLQLAPIALATLDRFGAWINTQDLVWRNDVAEFRKLVM
;
A
#
# COMPACT_ATOMS: atom_id res chain seq x y z
N MET A 1 6.71 9.05 20.33
CA MET A 1 8.17 9.06 20.56
C MET A 1 8.47 8.15 21.74
N SER A 2 8.71 6.86 21.50
CA SER A 2 9.15 5.92 22.53
C SER A 2 10.67 5.85 22.53
N HIS A 3 11.29 6.33 23.60
CA HIS A 3 12.70 6.06 23.89
C HIS A 3 12.85 4.55 24.12
N THR A 4 13.40 3.84 23.15
CA THR A 4 13.97 2.52 23.36
C THR A 4 15.16 2.67 24.30
N GLN A 5 14.99 2.22 25.56
CA GLN A 5 16.10 2.06 26.49
C GLN A 5 17.18 1.19 25.83
N PRO A 6 18.45 1.61 25.78
CA PRO A 6 19.53 0.74 25.34
C PRO A 6 19.57 -0.46 26.31
N SER A 7 19.53 -1.66 25.74
CA SER A 7 19.34 -2.91 26.46
C SER A 7 20.51 -3.19 27.42
N ARG A 8 20.26 -3.17 28.73
CA ARG A 8 21.21 -3.59 29.79
C ARG A 8 21.86 -4.96 29.52
N ALA A 9 21.19 -5.84 28.80
CA ALA A 9 21.72 -7.16 28.41
C ALA A 9 22.87 -7.07 27.38
N ASN A 10 22.93 -6.01 26.56
CA ASN A 10 23.94 -5.86 25.51
C ASN A 10 25.31 -5.50 26.05
N ASP A 11 25.37 -4.64 27.07
CA ASP A 11 26.62 -4.28 27.74
C ASP A 11 27.21 -5.49 28.46
N GLN A 12 26.35 -6.33 29.04
CA GLN A 12 26.79 -7.55 29.72
C GLN A 12 27.51 -8.51 28.76
N THR A 13 27.00 -8.76 27.55
CA THR A 13 27.68 -9.67 26.60
C THR A 13 29.06 -9.19 26.15
N LEU A 14 29.22 -7.88 25.92
CA LEU A 14 30.52 -7.30 25.58
C LEU A 14 31.48 -7.37 26.77
N THR A 15 30.99 -7.09 27.98
CA THR A 15 31.81 -7.20 29.21
C THR A 15 32.24 -8.65 29.47
N TRP A 16 31.38 -9.65 29.23
CA TRP A 16 31.72 -11.06 29.35
C TRP A 16 32.72 -11.50 28.27
N LEU A 17 32.59 -11.01 27.03
CA LEU A 17 33.56 -11.28 25.98
C LEU A 17 34.94 -10.68 26.32
N ALA A 18 34.97 -9.43 26.78
CA ALA A 18 36.19 -8.76 27.22
C ALA A 18 36.83 -9.47 28.44
N ALA A 19 36.02 -9.90 29.40
CA ALA A 19 36.48 -10.69 30.54
C ALA A 19 37.04 -12.05 30.11
N GLY A 20 36.38 -12.74 29.16
CA GLY A 20 36.86 -14.00 28.60
C GLY A 20 38.21 -13.85 27.89
N ILE A 21 38.37 -12.80 27.08
CA ILE A 21 39.64 -12.43 26.44
C ILE A 21 40.73 -12.16 27.49
N LEU A 22 40.41 -11.42 28.55
CA LEU A 22 41.36 -11.13 29.62
C LEU A 22 41.81 -12.42 30.32
N VAL A 23 40.86 -13.31 30.63
CA VAL A 23 41.15 -14.60 31.28
C VAL A 23 42.03 -15.47 30.39
N THR A 24 41.76 -15.58 29.09
CA THR A 24 42.60 -16.39 28.19
C THR A 24 44.01 -15.83 28.05
N ILE A 25 44.19 -14.51 28.01
CA ILE A 25 45.51 -13.87 28.03
C ILE A 25 46.25 -14.21 29.34
N LEU A 26 45.59 -14.08 30.49
CA LEU A 26 46.17 -14.38 31.79
C LEU A 26 46.55 -15.87 31.95
N CYS A 27 45.70 -16.79 31.48
CA CYS A 27 46.00 -18.22 31.46
C CYS A 27 47.18 -18.55 30.54
N GLY A 28 47.27 -17.91 29.36
CA GLY A 28 48.38 -18.08 28.43
C GLY A 28 49.72 -17.63 29.04
N ILE A 29 49.72 -16.47 29.71
CA ILE A 29 50.90 -15.99 30.44
C ILE A 29 51.26 -16.95 31.57
N GLY A 30 50.29 -17.36 32.39
CA GLY A 30 50.50 -18.31 33.50
C GLY A 30 51.06 -19.66 33.06
N ALA A 31 50.60 -20.20 31.93
CA ALA A 31 51.11 -21.44 31.36
C ALA A 31 52.59 -21.35 30.96
N VAL A 32 53.01 -20.21 30.38
CA VAL A 32 54.43 -19.97 30.06
C VAL A 32 55.26 -19.89 31.34
N TRP A 33 54.78 -19.21 32.37
CA TRP A 33 55.48 -19.06 33.65
C TRP A 33 55.73 -20.40 34.36
N LEU A 34 54.78 -21.34 34.28
CA LEU A 34 54.88 -22.65 34.93
C LEU A 34 55.65 -23.68 34.11
N GLY A 35 55.69 -23.56 32.78
CA GLY A 35 56.18 -24.60 31.87
C GLY A 35 57.53 -24.36 31.21
N THR A 36 58.15 -23.18 31.35
CA THR A 36 59.39 -22.82 30.63
C THR A 36 60.59 -22.55 31.54
N SER A 37 61.78 -22.95 31.08
CA SER A 37 63.06 -22.69 31.75
C SER A 37 63.37 -21.19 31.77
N GLU A 38 64.08 -20.74 32.81
CA GLU A 38 64.33 -19.31 33.08
C GLU A 38 64.99 -18.58 31.90
N ALA A 39 65.88 -19.24 31.16
CA ALA A 39 66.62 -18.64 30.06
C ALA A 39 65.73 -18.13 28.90
N ASN A 40 64.57 -18.74 28.66
CA ASN A 40 63.70 -18.41 27.51
C ASN A 40 62.32 -17.88 27.91
N ARG A 41 62.06 -17.71 29.21
CA ARG A 41 60.72 -17.39 29.73
C ARG A 41 60.19 -16.05 29.23
N LEU A 42 61.01 -15.00 29.28
CA LEU A 42 60.62 -13.66 28.83
C LEU A 42 60.25 -13.64 27.33
N ALA A 43 61.09 -14.25 26.49
CA ALA A 43 60.84 -14.34 25.05
C ALA A 43 59.51 -15.07 24.75
N LYS A 44 59.24 -16.16 25.47
CA LYS A 44 57.99 -16.93 25.30
C LYS A 44 56.77 -16.20 25.81
N VAL A 45 56.88 -15.40 26.88
CA VAL A 45 55.77 -14.55 27.35
C VAL A 45 55.41 -13.52 26.28
N VAL A 46 56.40 -12.84 25.69
CA VAL A 46 56.15 -11.84 24.65
C VAL A 46 55.51 -12.47 23.41
N GLU A 47 56.00 -13.63 22.96
CA GLU A 47 55.45 -14.36 21.81
C GLU A 47 54.00 -14.77 22.05
N VAL A 48 53.68 -15.35 23.21
CA VAL A 48 52.32 -15.76 23.57
C VAL A 48 51.40 -14.56 23.75
N SER A 49 51.87 -13.47 24.38
CA SER A 49 51.08 -12.25 24.53
C SER A 49 50.75 -11.60 23.18
N ALA A 50 51.71 -11.55 22.26
CA ALA A 50 51.49 -11.02 20.92
C ALA A 50 50.47 -11.86 20.14
N ALA A 51 50.59 -13.20 20.19
CA ALA A 51 49.64 -14.11 19.55
C ALA A 51 48.23 -13.98 20.13
N MET A 52 48.10 -13.90 21.45
CA MET A 52 46.81 -13.77 22.13
C MET A 52 46.14 -12.42 21.88
N LEU A 53 46.91 -11.32 21.82
CA LEU A 53 46.38 -10.00 21.45
C LEU A 53 45.88 -9.99 20.01
N ALA A 54 46.63 -10.58 19.07
CA ALA A 54 46.21 -10.68 17.68
C ALA A 54 44.91 -11.50 17.53
N ALA A 55 44.83 -12.67 18.18
CA ALA A 55 43.63 -13.50 18.19
C ALA A 55 42.43 -12.76 18.79
N SER A 56 42.64 -12.05 19.90
CA SER A 56 41.60 -11.28 20.60
C SER A 56 41.08 -10.13 19.75
N GLY A 57 41.97 -9.43 19.03
CA GLY A 57 41.59 -8.36 18.10
C GLY A 57 40.67 -8.87 16.98
N VAL A 58 40.97 -10.05 16.41
CA VAL A 58 40.13 -10.68 15.38
C VAL A 58 38.76 -11.08 15.94
N ILE A 59 38.72 -11.72 17.12
CA ILE A 59 37.48 -12.14 17.77
C ILE A 59 36.58 -10.93 18.06
N LEU A 60 37.14 -9.87 18.65
CA LEU A 60 36.39 -8.67 19.00
C LEU A 60 35.89 -7.93 17.76
N SER A 61 36.75 -7.76 16.74
CA SER A 61 36.37 -7.13 15.47
C SER A 61 35.23 -7.90 14.78
N THR A 62 35.33 -9.23 14.74
CA THR A 62 34.30 -10.08 14.14
C THR A 62 32.98 -9.96 14.89
N TYR A 63 33.01 -9.98 16.22
CA TYR A 63 31.82 -9.80 17.05
C TYR A 63 31.17 -8.42 16.81
N LEU A 64 31.95 -7.34 16.81
CA LEU A 64 31.43 -5.98 16.58
C LEU A 64 30.86 -5.84 15.16
N SER A 65 31.54 -6.39 14.15
CA SER A 65 31.08 -6.39 12.76
C SER A 65 29.74 -7.12 12.61
N VAL A 66 29.62 -8.33 13.16
CA VAL A 66 28.37 -9.10 13.14
C VAL A 66 27.25 -8.36 13.86
N LYS A 67 27.55 -7.74 15.01
CA LYS A 67 26.57 -6.95 15.77
C LYS A 67 26.09 -5.73 14.99
N GLN A 68 27.01 -4.97 14.41
CA GLN A 68 26.68 -3.80 13.58
C GLN A 68 25.86 -4.20 12.35
N SER A 69 26.21 -5.30 11.69
CA SER A 69 25.47 -5.84 10.56
C SER A 69 24.03 -6.20 10.94
N LYS A 70 23.82 -6.91 12.06
CA LYS A 70 22.47 -7.25 12.55
C LYS A 70 21.63 -6.01 12.86
N GLU A 71 22.23 -5.02 13.52
CA GLU A 71 21.54 -3.77 13.85
C GLU A 71 21.19 -2.97 12.58
N MET A 72 22.09 -2.93 11.59
CA MET A 72 21.83 -2.30 10.30
C MET A 72 20.68 -2.99 9.56
N LEU A 73 20.66 -4.33 9.50
CA LEU A 73 19.57 -5.08 8.87
C LEU A 73 18.23 -4.79 9.54
N ARG A 74 18.19 -4.76 10.89
CA ARG A 74 16.95 -4.43 11.61
C ARG A 74 16.47 -3.02 11.29
N ARG A 75 17.37 -2.03 11.25
CA ARG A 75 17.01 -0.65 10.89
C ARG A 75 16.46 -0.55 9.47
N LEU A 76 17.08 -1.25 8.51
CA LEU A 76 16.61 -1.29 7.13
C LEU A 76 15.22 -1.92 7.03
N GLU A 77 14.95 -2.98 7.79
CA GLU A 77 13.63 -3.60 7.85
C GLU A 77 12.58 -2.66 8.45
N GLU A 78 12.91 -1.97 9.56
CA GLU A 78 12.04 -0.97 10.17
C GLU A 78 11.74 0.20 9.21
N GLU A 79 12.74 0.68 8.47
CA GLU A 79 12.57 1.74 7.46
C GLU A 79 11.71 1.29 6.28
N ARG A 80 11.88 0.05 5.81
CA ARG A 80 11.02 -0.53 4.76
C ARG A 80 9.57 -0.61 5.22
N LEU A 81 9.32 -1.14 6.41
CA LEU A 81 7.96 -1.23 6.96
C LEU A 81 7.31 0.15 7.10
N ARG A 82 8.06 1.18 7.51
CA ARG A 82 7.57 2.56 7.56
C ARG A 82 7.27 3.11 6.16
N ALA A 83 8.15 2.87 5.19
CA ALA A 83 7.96 3.32 3.82
C ALA A 83 6.72 2.67 3.18
N ASP A 84 6.51 1.37 3.41
CA ASP A 84 5.33 0.63 2.94
C ASP A 84 4.05 1.17 3.58
N ALA A 85 4.05 1.42 4.89
CA ALA A 85 2.91 2.01 5.59
C ALA A 85 2.56 3.42 5.07
N ILE A 86 3.57 4.27 4.83
CA ILE A 86 3.37 5.61 4.24
C ILE A 86 2.81 5.49 2.82
N ARG A 87 3.36 4.56 2.02
CA ARG A 87 2.91 4.33 0.65
C ARG A 87 1.45 3.89 0.61
N ASP A 88 1.04 2.99 1.49
CA ASP A 88 -0.34 2.51 1.54
C ASP A 88 -1.30 3.59 2.07
N GLN A 89 -0.86 4.41 3.03
CA GLN A 89 -1.60 5.60 3.44
C GLN A 89 -1.80 6.57 2.27
N GLN A 90 -0.75 6.84 1.49
CA GLN A 90 -0.83 7.74 0.33
C GLN A 90 -1.79 7.19 -0.73
N LYS A 91 -1.70 5.90 -1.08
CA LYS A 91 -2.66 5.26 -2.02
C LYS A 91 -4.11 5.41 -1.58
N SER A 92 -4.36 5.31 -0.26
CA SER A 92 -5.70 5.49 0.30
C SER A 92 -6.21 6.92 0.12
N LEU A 93 -5.35 7.92 0.38
CA LEU A 93 -5.68 9.33 0.16
C LEU A 93 -5.91 9.64 -1.32
N ASP A 94 -5.04 9.14 -2.22
CA ASP A 94 -5.17 9.32 -3.67
C ASP A 94 -6.49 8.73 -4.18
N ARG A 95 -6.86 7.54 -3.66
CA ARG A 95 -8.14 6.89 -3.95
C ARG A 95 -9.32 7.74 -3.51
N GLN A 96 -9.27 8.32 -2.32
CA GLN A 96 -10.32 9.18 -1.82
C GLN A 96 -10.44 10.47 -2.65
N GLU A 97 -9.32 11.11 -2.98
CA GLU A 97 -9.31 12.31 -3.81
C GLU A 97 -9.90 12.04 -5.20
N GLU A 98 -9.50 10.94 -5.84
CA GLU A 98 -10.06 10.54 -7.12
C GLU A 98 -11.56 10.27 -7.04
N THR A 99 -12.03 9.70 -5.93
CA THR A 99 -13.46 9.48 -5.68
C THR A 99 -14.20 10.80 -5.57
N PHE A 100 -13.66 11.79 -4.85
CA PHE A 100 -14.25 13.12 -4.77
C PHE A 100 -14.30 13.82 -6.12
N ARG A 101 -13.22 13.74 -6.91
CA ARG A 101 -13.19 14.29 -8.28
C ARG A 101 -14.26 13.68 -9.17
N LEU A 102 -14.50 12.36 -9.06
CA LEU A 102 -15.60 11.73 -9.78
C LEU A 102 -16.94 12.30 -9.34
N ILE A 103 -17.21 12.37 -8.04
CA ILE A 103 -18.46 12.90 -7.50
C ILE A 103 -18.68 14.34 -7.96
N GLU A 104 -17.66 15.19 -7.87
CA GLU A 104 -17.71 16.58 -8.33
C GLU A 104 -18.01 16.67 -9.83
N LYS A 105 -17.40 15.81 -10.64
CA LYS A 105 -17.65 15.76 -12.09
C LYS A 105 -19.11 15.45 -12.43
N TRP A 106 -19.84 14.71 -11.60
CA TRP A 106 -21.28 14.50 -11.80
C TRP A 106 -22.10 15.78 -11.67
N ASP A 107 -21.58 16.77 -10.94
CA ASP A 107 -22.19 18.07 -10.74
C ASP A 107 -21.79 19.14 -11.76
N ASP A 108 -20.92 18.80 -12.72
CA ASP A 108 -20.54 19.68 -13.82
C ASP A 108 -21.79 20.13 -14.62
N PRO A 109 -21.89 21.42 -15.01
CA PRO A 109 -22.95 21.95 -15.86
C PRO A 109 -23.31 21.10 -17.09
N HIS A 110 -22.35 20.41 -17.70
CA HIS A 110 -22.61 19.55 -18.86
C HIS A 110 -23.50 18.35 -18.49
N PHE A 111 -23.35 17.79 -17.27
CA PHE A 111 -24.21 16.72 -16.76
C PHE A 111 -25.54 17.27 -16.23
N LEU A 112 -25.61 18.55 -15.84
CA LEU A 112 -26.86 19.14 -15.36
C LEU A 112 -27.99 19.03 -16.39
N GLU A 113 -27.71 19.34 -17.66
CA GLU A 113 -28.71 19.24 -18.74
C GLU A 113 -29.14 17.78 -18.96
N ALA A 114 -28.18 16.86 -19.01
CA ALA A 114 -28.50 15.43 -19.13
C ALA A 114 -29.35 14.91 -17.95
N ARG A 115 -29.07 15.38 -16.73
CA ARG A 115 -29.86 15.08 -15.53
C ARG A 115 -31.25 15.70 -15.56
N LYS A 116 -31.42 16.89 -16.15
CA LYS A 116 -32.75 17.51 -16.35
C LYS A 116 -33.59 16.64 -17.28
N PHE A 117 -33.02 16.21 -18.42
CA PHE A 117 -33.70 15.32 -19.36
C PHE A 117 -34.09 13.98 -18.71
N SER A 118 -33.16 13.33 -17.99
CA SER A 118 -33.44 12.09 -17.24
C SER A 118 -34.58 12.26 -16.22
N ARG A 119 -34.60 13.39 -15.49
CA ARG A 119 -35.65 13.69 -14.51
C ARG A 119 -37.01 13.96 -15.16
N GLN A 120 -37.04 14.72 -16.25
CA GLN A 120 -38.27 15.00 -16.98
C GLN A 120 -38.86 13.71 -17.54
N LEU A 121 -38.03 12.89 -18.20
CA LEU A 121 -38.44 11.60 -18.72
C LEU A 121 -38.92 10.66 -17.60
N GLY A 122 -38.28 10.69 -16.43
CA GLY A 122 -38.71 9.93 -15.25
C GLY A 122 -40.12 10.28 -14.77
N LYS A 123 -40.56 11.55 -14.91
CA LYS A 123 -41.94 11.97 -14.60
C LYS A 123 -42.95 11.45 -15.64
N GLU A 124 -42.51 11.36 -16.89
CA GLU A 124 -43.32 10.95 -18.03
C GLU A 124 -43.33 9.42 -18.23
N LEU A 125 -42.42 8.70 -17.58
CA LEU A 125 -42.19 7.26 -17.74
C LEU A 125 -43.43 6.42 -17.43
N ALA A 126 -44.26 6.85 -16.46
CA ALA A 126 -45.51 6.17 -16.12
C ALA A 126 -46.50 6.08 -17.31
N ASN A 127 -46.35 6.97 -18.29
CA ASN A 127 -47.24 7.09 -19.45
C ASN A 127 -46.55 6.64 -20.76
N LEU A 128 -45.29 6.22 -20.71
CA LEU A 128 -44.51 5.82 -21.89
C LEU A 128 -44.35 4.30 -21.95
N THR A 129 -44.72 3.71 -23.08
CA THR A 129 -44.37 2.31 -23.35
C THR A 129 -42.86 2.18 -23.60
N PRO A 130 -42.26 1.00 -23.35
CA PRO A 130 -40.84 0.77 -23.65
C PRO A 130 -40.46 1.12 -25.10
N GLN A 131 -41.33 0.84 -26.06
CA GLN A 131 -41.12 1.15 -27.48
C GLN A 131 -41.17 2.67 -27.75
N ALA A 132 -42.10 3.39 -27.11
CA ALA A 132 -42.19 4.84 -27.22
C ALA A 132 -40.96 5.53 -26.63
N LEU A 133 -40.42 5.00 -25.54
CA LEU A 133 -39.16 5.46 -24.95
C LEU A 133 -37.98 5.28 -25.92
N VAL A 134 -37.85 4.11 -26.54
CA VAL A 134 -36.79 3.83 -27.53
C VAL A 134 -36.89 4.78 -28.72
N ALA A 135 -38.09 4.94 -29.28
CA ALA A 135 -38.32 5.86 -30.41
C ALA A 135 -37.91 7.29 -30.03
N ARG A 136 -38.38 7.79 -28.88
CA ARG A 136 -38.08 9.14 -28.42
C ARG A 136 -36.58 9.39 -28.23
N VAL A 137 -35.84 8.45 -27.64
CA VAL A 137 -34.38 8.60 -27.47
C VAL A 137 -33.66 8.57 -28.82
N ASN A 138 -34.16 7.83 -29.81
CA ASN A 138 -33.53 7.77 -31.12
C ASN A 138 -33.86 8.99 -32.00
N ASP A 139 -35.06 9.54 -31.87
CA ASP A 139 -35.54 10.68 -32.67
C ASP A 139 -35.01 12.02 -32.14
N ASP A 140 -34.80 12.15 -30.82
CA ASP A 140 -34.23 13.34 -30.20
C ASP A 140 -32.70 13.22 -30.04
N THR A 141 -31.97 13.91 -30.93
CA THR A 141 -30.50 13.89 -30.95
C THR A 141 -29.88 14.45 -29.67
N ALA A 142 -30.51 15.46 -29.06
CA ALA A 142 -30.01 16.08 -27.82
C ALA A 142 -30.21 15.15 -26.62
N LEU A 143 -31.37 14.49 -26.54
CA LEU A 143 -31.65 13.46 -25.55
C LEU A 143 -30.69 12.27 -25.70
N ARG A 144 -30.50 11.77 -26.92
CA ARG A 144 -29.56 10.68 -27.19
C ARG A 144 -28.15 10.99 -26.70
N SER A 145 -27.66 12.19 -27.02
CA SER A 145 -26.32 12.64 -26.63
C SER A 145 -26.21 12.77 -25.10
N SER A 146 -27.25 13.29 -24.45
CA SER A 146 -27.33 13.41 -22.99
C SER A 146 -27.29 12.05 -22.29
N VAL A 147 -28.06 11.08 -22.80
CA VAL A 147 -28.10 9.71 -22.30
C VAL A 147 -26.74 9.05 -22.48
N GLY A 148 -26.14 9.17 -23.67
CA GLY A 148 -24.79 8.68 -23.94
C GLY A 148 -23.75 9.27 -22.98
N LEU A 149 -23.80 10.58 -22.70
CA LEU A 149 -22.89 11.24 -21.77
C LEU A 149 -22.97 10.66 -20.36
N MET A 150 -24.19 10.49 -19.80
CA MET A 150 -24.37 9.90 -18.47
C MET A 150 -23.86 8.45 -18.41
N LEU A 151 -24.14 7.67 -19.45
CA LEU A 151 -23.77 6.26 -19.47
C LEU A 151 -22.26 6.06 -19.64
N ASN A 152 -21.61 6.87 -20.46
CA ASN A 152 -20.14 6.91 -20.56
C ASN A 152 -19.50 7.28 -19.23
N TYR A 153 -20.12 8.17 -18.46
CA TYR A 153 -19.66 8.51 -17.13
C TYR A 153 -19.81 7.33 -16.13
N PHE A 154 -20.91 6.57 -16.19
CA PHE A 154 -21.05 5.36 -15.38
C PHE A 154 -20.06 4.26 -15.78
N ASP A 155 -19.76 4.13 -17.07
CA ASP A 155 -18.72 3.22 -17.55
C ASP A 155 -17.32 3.64 -17.04
N PHE A 156 -17.04 4.95 -17.02
CA PHE A 156 -15.81 5.46 -16.44
C PHE A 156 -15.70 5.15 -14.94
N ILE A 157 -16.79 5.24 -14.19
CA ILE A 157 -16.83 4.81 -12.78
C ILE A 157 -16.59 3.30 -12.66
N ARG A 158 -17.24 2.48 -13.50
CA ARG A 158 -17.05 1.02 -13.52
C ARG A 158 -15.57 0.66 -13.68
N LEU A 159 -14.91 1.25 -14.66
CA LEU A 159 -13.48 1.04 -14.90
C LEU A 159 -12.63 1.51 -13.72
N SER A 160 -12.98 2.66 -13.12
CA SER A 160 -12.27 3.19 -11.94
C SER A 160 -12.37 2.25 -10.73
N ILE A 161 -13.54 1.64 -10.50
CA ILE A 161 -13.75 0.61 -9.47
C ILE A 161 -12.91 -0.64 -9.78
N LYS A 162 -12.95 -1.13 -11.02
CA LYS A 162 -12.24 -2.33 -11.46
C LYS A 162 -10.72 -2.24 -11.29
N HIS A 163 -10.18 -1.03 -11.42
CA HIS A 163 -8.76 -0.74 -11.27
C HIS A 163 -8.38 -0.22 -9.87
N ASP A 164 -9.26 -0.34 -8.87
CA ASP A 164 -9.00 0.03 -7.48
C ASP A 164 -8.55 1.49 -7.29
N ARG A 165 -9.00 2.37 -8.20
CA ARG A 165 -8.67 3.81 -8.22
C ARG A 165 -9.56 4.64 -7.30
N VAL A 166 -10.70 4.09 -6.88
CA VAL A 166 -11.74 4.82 -6.15
C VAL A 166 -12.24 4.02 -4.95
N ASP A 167 -12.75 4.73 -3.96
CA ASP A 167 -13.42 4.15 -2.81
C ASP A 167 -14.84 3.74 -3.22
N VAL A 168 -15.00 2.44 -3.43
CA VAL A 168 -16.27 1.85 -3.85
C VAL A 168 -17.40 2.16 -2.86
N ASN A 169 -17.11 2.24 -1.56
CA ASN A 169 -18.15 2.49 -0.55
C ASN A 169 -18.70 3.92 -0.68
N LEU A 170 -17.81 4.90 -0.90
CA LEU A 170 -18.22 6.27 -1.16
C LEU A 170 -19.02 6.40 -2.47
N ILE A 171 -18.61 5.69 -3.53
CA ILE A 171 -19.37 5.64 -4.79
C ILE A 171 -20.77 5.03 -4.57
N LYS A 172 -20.86 3.91 -3.83
CA LYS A 172 -22.13 3.27 -3.47
C LYS A 172 -23.05 4.21 -2.70
N LEU A 173 -22.48 4.96 -1.76
CA LEU A 173 -23.25 5.89 -0.93
C LEU A 173 -23.79 7.09 -1.73
N GLN A 174 -22.95 7.70 -2.57
CA GLN A 174 -23.26 9.00 -3.18
C GLN A 174 -23.84 8.89 -4.60
N LEU A 175 -23.27 8.03 -5.45
CA LEU A 175 -23.60 7.99 -6.87
C LEU A 175 -24.51 6.83 -7.26
N ALA A 176 -24.44 5.69 -6.57
CA ALA A 176 -25.21 4.49 -6.94
C ALA A 176 -26.73 4.72 -7.00
N PRO A 177 -27.38 5.41 -6.05
CA PRO A 177 -28.84 5.62 -6.12
C PRO A 177 -29.27 6.34 -7.39
N ILE A 178 -28.50 7.35 -7.81
CA ILE A 178 -28.80 8.17 -8.99
C ILE A 178 -28.44 7.41 -10.27
N ALA A 179 -27.31 6.70 -10.26
CA ALA A 179 -26.87 5.91 -11.40
C ALA A 179 -27.85 4.77 -11.70
N LEU A 180 -28.23 3.99 -10.69
CA LEU A 180 -29.20 2.90 -10.82
C LEU A 180 -30.56 3.41 -11.31
N ALA A 181 -31.07 4.51 -10.73
CA ALA A 181 -32.32 5.11 -11.19
C ALA A 181 -32.25 5.58 -12.65
N THR A 182 -31.09 6.08 -13.09
CA THR A 182 -30.88 6.47 -14.49
C THR A 182 -30.84 5.25 -15.41
N LEU A 183 -30.11 4.20 -15.02
CA LEU A 183 -30.05 2.95 -15.77
C LEU A 183 -31.42 2.25 -15.87
N ASP A 184 -32.26 2.36 -14.84
CA ASP A 184 -33.62 1.82 -14.86
C ASP A 184 -34.52 2.59 -15.82
N ARG A 185 -34.47 3.93 -15.78
CA ARG A 185 -35.25 4.80 -16.70
C ARG A 185 -34.94 4.53 -18.16
N PHE A 186 -33.67 4.32 -18.49
CA PHE A 186 -33.24 4.08 -19.87
C PHE A 186 -33.15 2.60 -20.24
N GLY A 187 -33.55 1.68 -19.33
CA GLY A 187 -33.37 0.24 -19.50
C GLY A 187 -33.88 -0.32 -20.83
N ALA A 188 -35.03 0.16 -21.32
CA ALA A 188 -35.57 -0.28 -22.61
C ALA A 188 -34.66 0.10 -23.79
N TRP A 189 -34.09 1.31 -23.78
CA TRP A 189 -33.15 1.77 -24.80
C TRP A 189 -31.80 1.08 -24.68
N ILE A 190 -31.32 0.89 -23.46
CA ILE A 190 -30.10 0.11 -23.14
C ILE A 190 -30.18 -1.29 -23.74
N ASN A 191 -31.34 -1.93 -23.67
CA ASN A 191 -31.55 -3.27 -24.21
C ASN A 191 -31.47 -3.37 -25.74
N THR A 192 -31.57 -2.25 -26.45
CA THR A 192 -31.40 -2.18 -27.92
C THR A 192 -29.95 -2.02 -28.36
N GLN A 193 -29.03 -1.77 -27.43
CA GLN A 193 -27.60 -1.59 -27.71
C GLN A 193 -26.87 -2.94 -27.82
N ASP A 194 -25.62 -2.88 -28.28
CA ASP A 194 -24.75 -4.04 -28.45
C ASP A 194 -24.56 -4.84 -27.15
N LEU A 195 -24.31 -6.15 -27.31
CA LEU A 195 -24.16 -7.07 -26.18
C LEU A 195 -23.03 -6.65 -25.22
N VAL A 196 -21.89 -6.18 -25.76
CA VAL A 196 -20.75 -5.70 -24.96
C VAL A 196 -21.20 -4.59 -24.02
N TRP A 197 -21.90 -3.61 -24.58
CA TRP A 197 -22.36 -2.44 -23.86
C TRP A 197 -23.39 -2.80 -22.76
N ARG A 198 -24.30 -3.74 -23.05
CA ARG A 198 -25.23 -4.28 -22.05
C ARG A 198 -24.51 -5.02 -20.92
N ASN A 199 -23.44 -5.75 -21.23
CA ASN A 199 -22.63 -6.43 -20.23
C ASN A 199 -21.89 -5.43 -19.33
N ASP A 200 -21.35 -4.35 -19.89
CA ASP A 200 -20.68 -3.30 -19.11
C ASP A 200 -21.65 -2.63 -18.12
N VAL A 201 -22.88 -2.31 -18.57
CA VAL A 201 -23.93 -1.78 -17.69
C VAL A 201 -24.30 -2.80 -16.59
N ALA A 202 -24.40 -4.08 -16.91
CA ALA A 202 -24.70 -5.13 -15.93
C ALA A 202 -23.55 -5.31 -14.91
N GLU A 203 -22.30 -5.22 -15.34
CA GLU A 203 -21.13 -5.25 -14.47
C GLU A 203 -21.14 -4.04 -13.51
N PHE A 204 -21.39 -2.84 -14.04
CA PHE A 204 -21.51 -1.63 -13.21
C PHE A 204 -22.58 -1.81 -12.12
N ARG A 205 -23.78 -2.30 -12.47
CA ARG A 205 -24.84 -2.58 -11.49
C ARG A 205 -24.36 -3.50 -10.37
N LYS A 206 -23.65 -4.58 -10.70
CA LYS A 206 -23.11 -5.52 -9.71
C LYS A 206 -22.07 -4.88 -8.78
N LEU A 207 -21.28 -3.95 -9.31
CA LEU A 207 -20.24 -3.27 -8.53
C LEU A 207 -20.80 -2.24 -7.55
N VAL A 208 -21.95 -1.62 -7.88
CA VAL A 208 -22.53 -0.52 -7.10
C VAL A 208 -23.76 -0.89 -6.27
N MET A 209 -24.32 -2.09 -6.46
CA MET A 209 -25.28 -2.71 -5.52
C MET A 209 -24.56 -3.30 -4.31
#